data_AF-A0AAU2DVJ9-F1
#
_entry.id   AF-A0AAU2DVJ9-F1
#
_cell.length_a   1.000
_cell.length_b   1.000
_cell.length_c   1.000
_cell.angle_alpha   90.00
_cell.angle_beta   90.00
_cell.angle_gamma   90.00
#
_symmetry.space_group_name_H-M   'P 1'
#
loop_
_entity.id
_entity.type
_entity.pdbx_description
1 polymer ?
#
loop_
_entity_poly.entity_id
_entity_poly.type
_entity_poly.pdbx_seq_one_letter_code
_entity_poly.pdbx_strand_id
1 'polypeptide(L)'
;MLGLAPVTAPVLGGAVLSVGSWRAVFVVLAIIGVLLFLAALFGVSESLPLERRQQGGVVTGFRAMGRLLGHRAFVGCMLAQAFSAAALFSYIAGSSFVFENLYGVSATRCSLIFATNAAGMVLAGRTFGALSKRLPVGGLLAAGAAVALAGTSAMLCAVLALAFLSRPLRTHGALPWERGATDS
;
A
#
# COMPACT_ATOMS: atom_id res chain seq x y z
N MET A 1 9.80 -10.52 13.25
CA MET A 1 10.33 -11.28 12.11
C MET A 1 9.36 -11.38 10.92
N LEU A 2 8.06 -11.09 11.07
CA LEU A 2 7.22 -10.74 9.91
C LEU A 2 7.61 -9.36 9.38
N GLY A 3 8.18 -9.28 8.20
CA GLY A 3 8.60 -8.02 7.59
C GLY A 3 9.33 -8.18 6.26
N LEU A 4 9.84 -9.37 5.93
CA LEU A 4 10.46 -9.61 4.62
C LEU A 4 9.46 -9.96 3.51
N ALA A 5 8.28 -10.48 3.87
CA ALA A 5 7.27 -10.91 2.90
C ALA A 5 6.91 -9.87 1.82
N PRO A 6 6.73 -8.56 2.12
CA PRO A 6 6.38 -7.56 1.10
C PRO A 6 7.51 -7.31 0.09
N VAL A 7 8.77 -7.52 0.50
CA VAL A 7 9.94 -7.30 -0.36
C VAL A 7 10.22 -8.53 -1.20
N THR A 8 10.02 -9.72 -0.64
CA THR A 8 10.26 -10.97 -1.34
C THR A 8 9.14 -11.33 -2.32
N ALA A 9 7.91 -10.89 -2.07
CA ALA A 9 6.75 -11.23 -2.91
C ALA A 9 6.86 -10.72 -4.35
N PRO A 10 7.23 -9.45 -4.65
CA PRO A 10 7.40 -8.97 -6.03
C PRO A 10 8.52 -9.70 -6.78
N VAL A 11 9.64 -9.98 -6.09
CA VAL A 11 10.80 -10.66 -6.70
C VAL A 11 10.45 -12.10 -7.04
N LEU A 12 9.82 -12.84 -6.12
CA LEU A 12 9.39 -14.21 -6.35
C LEU A 12 8.26 -14.29 -7.38
N GLY A 13 7.30 -13.36 -7.33
CA GLY A 13 6.21 -13.27 -8.32
C GLY A 13 6.73 -13.01 -9.73
N GLY A 14 7.63 -12.03 -9.89
CA GLY A 14 8.29 -11.73 -11.16
C GLY A 14 9.14 -12.88 -11.68
N ALA A 15 9.87 -13.58 -10.80
CA ALA A 15 10.64 -14.76 -11.17
C ALA A 15 9.75 -15.93 -11.62
N VAL A 16 8.59 -16.15 -10.99
CA VAL A 16 7.65 -17.20 -11.44
C VAL A 16 7.03 -16.84 -12.80
N LEU A 17 6.73 -15.56 -13.04
CA LEU A 17 6.26 -15.09 -14.35
C LEU A 17 7.33 -15.15 -15.45
N SER A 18 8.62 -15.14 -15.12
CA SER A 18 9.68 -15.22 -16.14
C SER A 18 9.90 -16.64 -16.69
N VAL A 19 9.47 -17.66 -15.95
CA VAL A 19 9.58 -19.09 -16.33
C VAL A 19 8.23 -19.76 -16.59
N GLY A 20 7.10 -19.09 -16.32
CA GLY A 20 5.77 -19.68 -16.47
C GLY A 20 4.68 -18.67 -16.81
N SER A 21 3.44 -19.14 -16.87
CA SER A 21 2.26 -18.27 -17.04
C SER A 21 1.70 -17.82 -15.69
N TRP A 22 0.77 -16.86 -15.70
CA TRP A 22 0.02 -16.42 -14.50
C TRP A 22 -0.60 -17.60 -13.72
N ARG A 23 -0.94 -18.70 -14.39
CA ARG A 23 -1.49 -19.92 -13.76
C ARG A 23 -0.48 -20.59 -12.83
N ALA A 24 0.81 -20.52 -13.14
CA ALA A 24 1.88 -21.08 -12.30
C ALA A 24 1.93 -20.39 -10.93
N VAL A 25 1.68 -19.07 -10.88
CA VAL A 25 1.62 -18.31 -9.62
C VAL A 25 0.50 -18.84 -8.71
N PHE A 26 -0.68 -19.11 -9.27
CA PHE A 26 -1.81 -19.66 -8.51
C PHE A 26 -1.52 -21.07 -7.99
N VAL A 27 -0.88 -21.92 -8.79
CA VAL A 27 -0.49 -23.28 -8.36
C VAL A 27 0.52 -23.20 -7.21
N VAL A 28 1.53 -22.34 -7.31
CA VAL A 28 2.51 -22.15 -6.23
C VAL A 28 1.83 -21.66 -4.94
N LEU A 29 0.93 -20.66 -5.03
CA LEU A 29 0.17 -20.17 -3.90
C LEU A 29 -0.72 -21.26 -3.28
N ALA A 30 -1.37 -22.08 -4.10
CA ALA A 30 -2.19 -23.20 -3.62
C ALA A 30 -1.37 -24.23 -2.85
N ILE A 31 -0.20 -24.61 -3.37
CA ILE A 31 0.73 -25.53 -2.69
C ILE A 31 1.16 -24.95 -1.35
N ILE A 32 1.57 -23.68 -1.30
CA ILE A 32 1.94 -22.99 -0.05
C ILE A 32 0.75 -22.99 0.93
N GLY A 33 -0.47 -22.71 0.45
CA GLY A 33 -1.68 -22.73 1.27
C GLY A 33 -1.97 -24.11 1.88
N VAL A 34 -1.83 -25.19 1.10
CA VAL A 34 -2.00 -26.57 1.59
C VAL A 34 -0.92 -26.91 2.63
N LEU A 35 0.34 -26.56 2.38
CA LEU A 35 1.42 -26.80 3.33
C LEU A 35 1.19 -26.06 4.66
N LEU A 36 0.75 -24.80 4.61
CA LEU A 36 0.40 -24.03 5.80
C LEU A 36 -0.81 -24.62 6.53
N PHE A 37 -1.82 -25.09 5.80
CA PHE A 37 -2.98 -25.75 6.39
C PHE A 37 -2.59 -27.04 7.12
N LEU A 38 -1.80 -27.91 6.49
CA LEU A 38 -1.31 -29.14 7.13
C LEU A 38 -0.41 -28.83 8.33
N ALA A 39 0.48 -27.84 8.21
CA ALA A 39 1.31 -27.40 9.32
C ALA A 39 0.48 -26.87 10.50
N ALA A 40 -0.61 -26.14 10.22
CA ALA A 40 -1.52 -25.68 11.27
C ALA A 40 -2.29 -26.86 11.89
N LEU A 41 -2.79 -27.77 11.07
CA LEU A 41 -3.58 -28.92 11.50
C LEU A 41 -2.80 -29.88 12.42
N PHE A 42 -1.51 -30.08 12.12
CA PHE A 42 -0.66 -31.00 12.89
C PHE A 42 0.23 -30.30 13.93
N GLY A 43 0.54 -29.02 13.73
CA GLY A 43 1.49 -28.27 14.57
C GLY A 43 0.86 -27.36 15.61
N VAL A 44 -0.41 -26.94 15.42
CA VAL A 44 -1.10 -26.09 16.39
C VAL A 44 -1.89 -26.98 17.35
N SER A 45 -1.29 -27.24 18.51
CA SER A 45 -2.02 -27.85 19.62
C SER A 45 -3.08 -26.87 20.14
N GLU A 46 -4.27 -27.38 20.46
CA GLU A 46 -5.35 -26.61 21.08
C GLU A 46 -4.82 -25.96 22.37
N SER A 47 -4.59 -24.64 22.32
CA SER A 47 -3.95 -23.90 23.41
C SER A 47 -4.91 -23.53 24.54
N LEU A 48 -6.22 -23.76 24.34
CA LEU A 48 -7.25 -23.42 25.30
C LEU A 48 -7.69 -24.65 26.11
N PRO A 49 -7.48 -24.66 27.45
CA PRO A 49 -8.05 -25.66 28.35
C PRO A 49 -9.57 -25.72 28.18
N LEU A 50 -10.14 -26.93 28.30
CA LEU A 50 -11.59 -27.15 28.08
C LEU A 50 -12.45 -26.20 28.93
N GLU A 51 -11.99 -25.85 30.13
CA GLU A 51 -12.71 -25.01 31.10
C GLU A 51 -12.76 -23.52 30.72
N ARG A 52 -11.87 -23.06 29.82
CA ARG A 52 -11.81 -21.66 29.35
C ARG A 52 -12.40 -21.47 27.95
N ARG A 53 -12.93 -22.52 27.35
CA ARG A 53 -13.62 -22.45 26.06
C ARG A 53 -14.80 -21.51 26.18
N GLN A 54 -14.72 -20.39 25.48
CA GLN A 54 -15.83 -19.44 25.45
C GLN A 54 -17.02 -20.10 24.74
N GLN A 55 -18.12 -20.29 25.47
CA GLN A 55 -19.39 -20.75 24.93
C GLN A 55 -20.11 -19.67 24.09
N GLY A 56 -19.48 -18.52 23.90
CA GLY A 56 -20.02 -17.42 23.12
C GLY A 56 -20.07 -17.81 21.65
N GLY A 57 -21.27 -18.11 21.17
CA GLY A 57 -21.51 -18.32 19.74
C GLY A 57 -21.23 -17.06 18.90
N VAL A 58 -21.37 -17.20 17.58
CA VAL A 58 -21.12 -16.16 16.57
C VAL A 58 -21.76 -14.81 16.95
N VAL A 59 -22.97 -14.81 17.52
CA VAL A 59 -23.69 -13.61 17.97
C VAL A 59 -22.96 -12.85 19.09
N THR A 60 -22.35 -13.56 20.04
CA THR A 60 -21.56 -12.95 21.12
C THR A 60 -20.29 -12.29 20.56
N GLY A 61 -19.68 -12.90 19.54
CA GLY A 61 -18.56 -12.32 18.79
C GLY A 61 -18.94 -11.00 18.12
N PHE A 62 -20.05 -10.98 17.35
CA PHE A 62 -20.54 -9.75 16.73
C PHE A 62 -20.90 -8.68 17.76
N ARG A 63 -21.50 -9.05 18.89
CA ARG A 63 -21.83 -8.11 19.98
C ARG A 63 -20.56 -7.49 20.59
N ALA A 64 -19.51 -8.28 20.77
CA ALA A 64 -18.21 -7.78 21.24
C ALA A 64 -17.58 -6.81 20.23
N MET A 65 -17.59 -7.15 18.93
CA MET A 65 -17.16 -6.26 17.85
C MET A 65 -17.93 -4.94 17.83
N GLY A 66 -19.26 -4.99 17.99
CA GLY A 66 -20.10 -3.79 18.09
C GLY A 66 -19.74 -2.89 19.27
N ARG A 67 -19.38 -3.45 20.43
CA ARG A 67 -18.90 -2.66 21.57
C ARG A 67 -17.58 -1.94 21.27
N LEU A 68 -16.66 -2.58 20.54
CA LEU A 68 -15.40 -1.95 20.12
C LEU A 68 -15.64 -0.75 19.21
N LEU A 69 -16.64 -0.82 18.33
CA LEU A 69 -17.03 0.30 17.47
C LEU A 69 -17.57 1.51 18.26
N GLY A 70 -18.02 1.32 19.50
CA GLY A 70 -18.38 2.43 20.40
C GLY A 70 -17.17 3.21 20.93
N HIS A 71 -15.96 2.66 20.84
CA HIS A 71 -14.75 3.26 21.39
C HIS A 71 -14.05 4.17 20.36
N ARG A 72 -14.17 5.49 20.52
CA ARG A 72 -13.67 6.49 19.54
C ARG A 72 -12.19 6.34 19.19
N ALA A 73 -11.33 6.02 20.16
CA ALA A 73 -9.90 5.82 19.90
C ALA A 73 -9.63 4.57 19.04
N PHE A 74 -10.45 3.52 19.21
CA PHE A 74 -10.35 2.30 18.41
C PHE A 74 -10.78 2.59 16.97
N VAL A 75 -11.94 3.21 16.80
CA VAL A 75 -12.45 3.61 15.49
C VAL A 75 -11.48 4.55 14.78
N GLY A 76 -10.89 5.52 15.49
CA GLY A 76 -9.88 6.41 14.92
C GLY A 76 -8.66 5.66 14.38
N CYS A 77 -8.11 4.71 15.15
CA CYS A 77 -7.00 3.88 14.69
C CYS A 77 -7.40 2.98 13.51
N MET A 78 -8.61 2.39 13.56
CA MET A 78 -9.15 1.54 12.51
C MET A 78 -9.32 2.31 11.20
N LEU A 79 -9.89 3.51 11.24
CA LEU A 79 -10.07 4.38 10.07
C LEU A 79 -8.74 4.87 9.52
N ALA A 80 -7.80 5.28 10.38
CA ALA A 80 -6.46 5.67 9.95
C ALA A 80 -5.77 4.52 9.19
N GLN A 81 -5.88 3.29 9.70
CA GLN A 81 -5.35 2.10 9.02
C GLN A 81 -6.09 1.82 7.71
N ALA A 82 -7.42 1.92 7.69
CA ALA A 82 -8.23 1.68 6.50
C ALA A 82 -7.90 2.68 5.38
N PHE A 83 -7.81 3.97 5.68
CA PHE A 83 -7.43 4.99 4.70
C PHE A 83 -5.98 4.83 4.21
N SER A 84 -5.06 4.48 5.12
CA SER A 84 -3.67 4.20 4.73
C SER A 84 -3.59 3.01 3.77
N ALA A 85 -4.35 1.94 4.03
CA ALA A 85 -4.44 0.78 3.14
C ALA A 85 -5.09 1.15 1.80
N ALA A 86 -6.20 1.91 1.82
CA ALA A 86 -6.89 2.35 0.60
C ALA A 86 -5.97 3.19 -0.29
N ALA A 87 -5.19 4.11 0.29
CA ALA A 87 -4.19 4.90 -0.43
C ALA A 87 -3.12 4.02 -1.08
N LEU A 88 -2.61 3.02 -0.35
CA LEU A 88 -1.61 2.07 -0.87
C LEU A 88 -2.17 1.23 -2.03
N PHE A 89 -3.38 0.69 -1.89
CA PHE A 89 -4.00 -0.09 -2.96
C PHE A 89 -4.34 0.75 -4.19
N SER A 90 -4.82 1.99 -3.99
CA SER A 90 -5.03 2.94 -5.08
C SER A 90 -3.72 3.23 -5.83
N TYR A 91 -2.62 3.43 -5.10
CA TYR A 91 -1.30 3.59 -5.68
C TYR A 91 -0.88 2.37 -6.51
N ILE A 92 -0.95 1.14 -5.96
CA ILE A 92 -0.53 -0.08 -6.66
C ILE A 92 -1.34 -0.28 -7.95
N ALA A 93 -2.67 -0.09 -7.88
CA ALA A 93 -3.56 -0.25 -9.02
C ALA A 93 -3.33 0.81 -10.11
N GLY A 94 -3.22 2.09 -9.72
CA GLY A 94 -3.05 3.20 -10.67
C GLY A 94 -1.63 3.33 -11.24
N SER A 95 -0.61 3.08 -10.42
CA SER A 95 0.79 3.30 -10.83
C SER A 95 1.25 2.34 -11.92
N SER A 96 0.81 1.08 -11.91
CA SER A 96 1.17 0.11 -12.96
C SER A 96 0.63 0.56 -14.32
N PHE A 97 -0.63 1.01 -14.38
CA PHE A 97 -1.22 1.57 -15.60
C PHE A 97 -0.44 2.81 -16.06
N VAL A 98 -0.16 3.75 -15.15
CA VAL A 98 0.56 4.99 -15.47
C VAL A 98 2.00 4.71 -15.95
N PHE A 99 2.75 3.85 -15.25
CA PHE A 99 4.12 3.56 -15.61
C PHE A 99 4.21 2.79 -16.93
N GLU A 100 3.42 1.75 -17.12
CA GLU A 100 3.52 0.91 -18.32
C GLU A 100 2.83 1.54 -19.54
N ASN A 101 1.63 2.12 -19.38
CA ASN A 101 0.82 2.60 -20.53
C ASN A 101 1.09 4.07 -20.86
N LEU A 102 1.29 4.95 -19.87
CA LEU A 102 1.53 6.38 -20.12
C LEU A 102 3.03 6.69 -20.30
N TYR A 103 3.88 6.13 -19.44
CA TYR A 103 5.32 6.39 -19.46
C TYR A 103 6.14 5.35 -20.24
N GLY A 104 5.53 4.26 -20.73
CA GLY A 104 6.21 3.22 -21.50
C GLY A 104 7.32 2.49 -20.72
N VAL A 105 7.24 2.49 -19.39
CA VAL A 105 8.21 1.83 -18.50
C VAL A 105 8.04 0.32 -18.62
N SER A 106 9.14 -0.42 -18.78
CA SER A 106 9.08 -1.88 -18.82
C SER A 106 8.62 -2.49 -17.49
N ALA A 107 7.96 -3.65 -17.55
CA ALA A 107 7.50 -4.39 -16.36
C ALA A 107 8.63 -4.64 -15.34
N THR A 108 9.86 -4.86 -15.80
CA THR A 108 11.05 -5.03 -14.93
C THR A 108 11.37 -3.75 -14.15
N ARG A 109 11.33 -2.58 -14.79
CA ARG A 109 11.58 -1.30 -14.09
C ARG A 109 10.43 -0.95 -13.15
N CYS A 110 9.18 -1.25 -13.54
CA CYS A 110 8.03 -1.11 -12.66
C CYS A 110 8.20 -1.96 -11.38
N SER A 111 8.64 -3.22 -11.55
CA SER A 111 8.95 -4.12 -10.44
C SER A 111 10.06 -3.59 -9.52
N LEU A 112 11.10 -2.96 -10.07
CA LEU A 112 12.18 -2.33 -9.29
C LEU A 112 11.68 -1.12 -8.47
N ILE A 113 10.78 -0.32 -9.03
CA ILE A 113 10.14 0.81 -8.32
C ILE A 113 9.34 0.27 -7.13
N PHE A 114 8.50 -0.75 -7.34
CA PHE A 114 7.77 -1.39 -6.25
C PHE A 114 8.67 -2.05 -5.20
N ALA A 115 9.77 -2.68 -5.61
CA ALA A 115 10.74 -3.26 -4.68
C ALA A 115 11.40 -2.19 -3.79
N THR A 116 11.67 -1.00 -4.34
CA THR A 116 12.21 0.14 -3.59
C THR A 116 11.22 0.64 -2.53
N ASN A 117 9.94 0.76 -2.91
CA ASN A 117 8.88 1.10 -1.96
C ASN A 117 8.76 0.05 -0.84
N ALA A 118 8.78 -1.24 -1.21
CA ALA A 118 8.74 -2.32 -0.23
C ALA A 118 9.93 -2.26 0.74
N ALA A 119 11.14 -1.97 0.27
CA ALA A 119 12.31 -1.79 1.13
C ALA A 119 12.11 -0.64 2.12
N GLY A 120 11.57 0.50 1.66
CA GLY A 120 11.20 1.63 2.51
C GLY A 120 10.20 1.24 3.61
N MET A 121 9.18 0.44 3.28
CA MET A 121 8.21 -0.07 4.26
C MET A 121 8.85 -0.97 5.31
N VAL A 122 9.83 -1.80 4.93
CA VAL A 122 10.58 -2.64 5.90
C VAL A 122 11.41 -1.79 6.84
N LEU A 123 12.12 -0.80 6.32
CA LEU A 123 12.88 0.16 7.13
C LEU A 123 11.96 0.88 8.10
N ALA A 124 10.81 1.39 7.63
CA ALA A 124 9.80 2.04 8.46
C ALA A 124 9.23 1.10 9.55
N GLY A 125 8.98 -0.17 9.22
CA GLY A 125 8.54 -1.16 10.20
C GLY A 125 9.59 -1.45 11.28
N ARG A 126 10.88 -1.49 10.90
CA ARG A 126 11.98 -1.67 11.85
C ARG A 126 12.15 -0.45 12.75
N THR A 127 12.09 0.76 12.20
CA THR A 127 12.17 1.99 13.00
C THR A 127 10.98 2.09 13.94
N PHE A 128 9.76 1.82 13.46
CA PHE A 128 8.56 1.77 14.30
C PHE A 128 8.72 0.77 15.45
N GLY A 129 9.15 -0.47 15.18
CA GLY A 129 9.35 -1.49 16.22
C GLY A 129 10.47 -1.18 17.22
N ALA A 130 11.47 -0.39 16.83
CA ALA A 130 12.48 0.13 17.75
C ALA A 130 11.91 1.26 18.62
N LEU A 131 11.13 2.16 18.02
CA LEU A 131 10.56 3.33 18.69
C LEU A 131 9.40 2.96 19.62
N SER A 132 8.62 1.92 19.28
CA SER A 132 7.47 1.46 20.07
C SER A 132 7.85 0.92 21.43
N LYS A 133 9.14 0.57 21.62
CA LYS A 133 9.68 0.17 22.93
C LYS A 133 9.96 1.35 23.85
N ARG A 134 10.05 2.57 23.30
CA ARG A 134 10.50 3.77 24.02
C ARG A 134 9.45 4.88 24.09
N LEU A 135 8.50 4.90 23.16
CA LEU A 135 7.49 5.95 23.04
C LEU A 135 6.07 5.38 23.19
N PRO A 136 5.13 6.18 23.73
CA PRO A 136 3.73 5.79 23.83
C PRO A 136 3.09 5.65 22.44
N VAL A 137 2.22 4.65 22.28
CA VAL A 137 1.56 4.31 21.00
C VAL A 137 0.86 5.52 20.37
N GLY A 138 0.20 6.35 21.17
CA GLY A 138 -0.46 7.57 20.68
C GLY A 138 0.50 8.56 20.01
N GLY A 139 1.72 8.71 20.57
CA GLY A 139 2.76 9.56 19.99
C GLY A 139 3.32 9.01 18.68
N LEU A 140 3.50 7.69 18.58
CA LEU A 140 3.92 7.07 17.31
C LEU A 140 2.86 7.21 16.22
N LEU A 141 1.58 7.06 16.56
CA LEU A 141 0.48 7.23 15.61
C LEU A 141 0.42 8.67 15.09
N ALA A 142 0.55 9.66 15.98
CA ALA A 142 0.57 11.06 15.59
C ALA A 142 1.80 11.39 14.71
N ALA A 143 2.98 10.91 15.08
CA ALA A 143 4.20 11.09 14.27
C ALA A 143 4.07 10.43 12.89
N GLY A 144 3.53 9.20 12.82
CA GLY A 144 3.27 8.51 11.56
C GLY A 144 2.30 9.28 10.67
N ALA A 145 1.20 9.78 11.24
CA ALA A 145 0.23 10.61 10.52
C ALA A 145 0.86 11.92 10.02
N ALA A 146 1.69 12.57 10.84
CA ALA A 146 2.40 13.79 10.45
C ALA A 146 3.39 13.55 9.30
N VAL A 147 4.15 12.45 9.34
CA VAL A 147 5.07 12.06 8.25
C VAL A 147 4.29 11.78 6.97
N ALA A 148 3.17 11.06 7.05
CA ALA A 148 2.32 10.78 5.89
C ALA A 148 1.74 12.06 5.27
N LEU A 149 1.23 12.98 6.09
CA LEU A 149 0.71 14.27 5.65
C LEU A 149 1.78 15.16 5.04
N ALA A 150 2.97 15.23 5.67
CA ALA A 150 4.10 15.98 5.16
C ALA A 150 4.58 15.44 3.81
N GLY A 151 4.73 14.11 3.69
CA GLY A 151 5.12 13.47 2.44
C GLY A 151 4.10 13.69 1.32
N THR A 152 2.82 13.52 1.61
CA THR A 152 1.73 13.73 0.63
C THR A 152 1.67 15.20 0.19
N SER A 153 1.77 16.14 1.13
CA SER A 153 1.78 17.58 0.84
C SER A 153 2.99 17.97 0.01
N ALA A 154 4.19 17.47 0.35
CA ALA A 154 5.41 17.73 -0.40
C ALA A 154 5.31 17.21 -1.83
N MET A 155 4.79 16.00 -2.02
CA MET A 155 4.60 15.41 -3.34
C MET A 155 3.57 16.18 -4.16
N LEU A 156 2.46 16.62 -3.54
CA LEU A 156 1.47 17.47 -4.19
C LEU A 156 2.07 18.82 -4.64
N CYS A 157 2.81 19.49 -3.75
CA CYS A 157 3.50 20.75 -4.08
C CYS A 157 4.50 20.58 -5.22
N ALA A 158 5.29 19.49 -5.22
CA ALA A 158 6.24 19.20 -6.29
C ALA A 158 5.53 19.03 -7.64
N VAL A 159 4.42 18.28 -7.68
CA VAL A 159 3.61 18.10 -8.89
C VAL A 159 3.04 19.43 -9.37
N LEU A 160 2.48 20.26 -8.48
CA LEU A 160 1.94 21.57 -8.84
C LEU A 160 3.02 22.53 -9.34
N ALA A 161 4.21 22.51 -8.73
CA ALA A 161 5.35 23.31 -9.15
C ALA A 161 5.84 22.90 -10.53
N LEU A 162 5.99 21.59 -10.78
CA LEU A 162 6.36 21.05 -12.10
C LEU A 162 5.31 21.41 -13.15
N ALA A 163 4.02 21.26 -12.84
CA ALA A 163 2.93 21.62 -13.74
C ALA A 163 2.89 23.12 -14.05
N PHE A 164 3.26 23.97 -13.09
CA PHE A 164 3.37 25.42 -13.30
C PHE A 164 4.58 25.76 -14.18
N LEU A 165 5.73 25.12 -13.95
CA LEU A 165 6.96 25.33 -14.71
C LEU A 165 6.87 24.79 -16.14
N SER A 166 6.11 23.71 -16.34
CA SER A 166 5.87 23.10 -17.65
C SER A 166 4.76 23.77 -18.46
N ARG A 167 4.11 24.83 -17.93
CA ARG A 167 3.19 25.64 -18.75
C ARG A 167 4.02 26.27 -19.87
N PRO A 168 3.76 25.94 -21.15
CA PRO A 168 4.40 26.66 -22.21
C PRO A 168 3.99 28.11 -22.06
N LEU A 169 4.97 29.02 -22.01
CA LEU A 169 4.72 30.42 -22.32
C LEU A 169 4.15 30.41 -23.75
N ARG A 170 2.81 30.41 -23.88
CA ARG A 170 2.16 30.94 -25.08
C ARG A 170 2.51 32.43 -25.10
N THR A 171 3.73 32.70 -25.54
CA THR A 171 4.10 33.99 -26.05
C THR A 171 3.16 34.28 -27.19
N HIS A 172 2.54 35.45 -27.13
CA HIS A 172 1.67 36.00 -28.15
C HIS A 172 2.41 36.00 -29.49
N GLY A 173 2.14 35.00 -30.33
CA GLY A 173 2.45 35.00 -31.75
C GLY A 173 1.12 34.95 -32.49
N ALA A 174 0.75 36.08 -33.09
CA ALA A 174 -0.49 36.26 -33.84
C ALA A 174 -0.80 35.05 -34.73
N LEU A 175 -2.05 34.59 -34.68
CA LEU A 175 -2.52 33.52 -35.53
C LEU A 175 -2.37 33.95 -37.01
N PRO A 176 -1.93 33.06 -37.91
CA PRO A 176 -1.65 33.41 -39.31
C PRO A 176 -2.84 34.06 -40.06
N TRP A 177 -4.07 33.86 -39.58
CA TRP A 177 -5.29 34.34 -40.21
C TRP A 177 -5.66 35.80 -39.87
N GLU A 178 -5.01 36.45 -38.89
CA GLU A 178 -5.26 37.87 -38.59
C GLU A 178 -4.49 38.84 -39.51
N ARG A 179 -3.51 38.37 -40.29
CA ARG A 179 -2.71 39.21 -41.21
C ARG A 179 -3.34 39.45 -42.59
N GLY A 180 -4.53 38.89 -42.85
CA GLY A 180 -5.18 38.95 -44.17
C GLY A 180 -6.28 39.99 -44.32
N ALA A 181 -6.56 40.83 -43.31
CA ALA A 181 -7.78 41.64 -43.25
C ALA A 181 -7.57 43.17 -43.44
N THR A 182 -6.37 43.63 -43.80
CA THR A 182 -6.10 45.08 -43.96
C THR A 182 -5.59 45.52 -45.33
N ASP A 183 -5.51 44.61 -46.31
CA ASP A 183 -5.21 44.97 -47.71
C ASP A 183 -6.42 44.66 -48.61
N SER A 184 -7.47 45.50 -48.49
CA SER A 184 -8.52 45.68 -49.51
C SER A 184 -9.18 47.04 -49.36
#